data_AF-A0A1W0D9N2-F1
#
_entry.id   AF-A0A1W0D9N2-F1
#
_cell.length_a   1.000
_cell.length_b   1.000
_cell.length_c   1.000
_cell.angle_alpha   90.00
_cell.angle_beta   90.00
_cell.angle_gamma   90.00
#
_symmetry.space_group_name_H-M   'P 1'
#
loop_
_entity.id
_entity.type
_entity.pdbx_description
1 polymer ?
#
loop_
_entity_poly.entity_id
_entity_poly.type
_entity_poly.pdbx_seq_one_letter_code
_entity_poly.pdbx_strand_id
1 'polypeptide(L)'
;MDDMSDSTFATPILDRLLEGGVIDQALYQTAREKLREQGVEPFSTLGGGLDWLEEEEVLSLEQMIEIETKADADEGFASNAVRRQAVDEYNQDWELELALLQQQRTTSWRGKLAWGLGGAALLGAAGWYFLTPPLVPRCEASVVKKSIHKSLWSAQAHLMSRKPSASAPIAGNLGSLKLEQVKELGYIKTERARGCVAMLVINEQRAPIAYEVKGKGEDIFVMGGDERLLRTRYAQLNSDGALPELGKPLGREGVRQALQQGVLDFSKLGGSAADALARMQGAAGQPEVALGEVLPLNDCVQGAGGVWSCKLMVQYRDPFMVAIGKEDRLLLEGEFGFVRDGKDWRPADNFKKQFAAALVQSRLMVMKGLSREQVSGNE
;
A
#
# COMPACT_ATOMS: atom_id res chain seq x y z
N MET A 1 46.61 27.94 -14.64
CA MET A 1 46.12 27.94 -13.24
C MET A 1 44.92 28.85 -13.29
N ASP A 2 43.83 28.30 -13.78
CA ASP A 2 42.58 29.04 -13.94
C ASP A 2 41.86 29.02 -12.60
N ASP A 3 41.62 30.24 -12.13
CA ASP A 3 40.86 30.62 -10.96
C ASP A 3 39.38 30.25 -11.24
N MET A 4 38.99 29.02 -10.86
CA MET A 4 37.58 28.65 -10.82
C MET A 4 36.94 29.38 -9.64
N SER A 5 36.36 30.55 -9.94
CA SER A 5 35.42 31.21 -9.05
C SER A 5 34.28 30.23 -8.74
N ASP A 6 34.35 29.64 -7.56
CA ASP A 6 33.30 28.84 -6.94
C ASP A 6 32.05 29.72 -6.85
N SER A 7 31.12 29.56 -7.80
CA SER A 7 29.84 30.27 -7.77
C SER A 7 29.06 29.72 -6.58
N THR A 8 29.27 30.32 -5.41
CA THR A 8 28.62 29.94 -4.17
C THR A 8 27.14 30.34 -4.27
N PHE A 9 26.32 29.45 -4.81
CA PHE A 9 24.87 29.57 -4.67
C PHE A 9 24.54 29.37 -3.18
N ALA A 10 23.67 30.22 -2.64
CA ALA A 10 23.35 30.20 -1.22
C ALA A 10 22.48 28.98 -0.88
N THR A 11 22.83 28.30 0.21
CA THR A 11 22.09 27.15 0.75
C THR A 11 21.71 27.39 2.21
N PRO A 12 20.95 28.46 2.52
CA PRO A 12 20.75 28.92 3.89
C PRO A 12 20.08 27.89 4.80
N ILE A 13 19.23 27.01 4.28
CA ILE A 13 18.58 25.97 5.07
C ILE A 13 19.55 24.79 5.32
N LEU A 14 20.29 24.33 4.31
CA LEU A 14 21.32 23.31 4.52
C LEU A 14 22.46 23.79 5.43
N ASP A 15 22.88 25.06 5.29
CA ASP A 15 23.90 25.69 6.14
C ASP A 15 23.44 25.64 7.61
N ARG A 16 22.15 25.95 7.84
CA ARG A 16 21.56 25.92 9.17
C ARG A 16 21.37 24.49 9.73
N LEU A 17 21.08 23.50 8.88
CA LEU A 17 21.06 22.08 9.27
C LEU A 17 22.45 21.58 9.66
N LEU A 18 23.50 22.02 8.96
CA LEU A 18 24.89 21.71 9.28
C LEU A 18 25.34 22.40 10.57
N GLU A 19 25.10 23.71 10.71
CA GLU A 19 25.44 24.49 11.91
C GLU A 19 24.72 23.97 13.16
N GLY A 20 23.47 23.52 13.00
CA GLY A 20 22.69 22.87 14.06
C GLY A 20 23.14 21.43 14.38
N GLY A 21 24.13 20.90 13.67
CA GLY A 21 24.59 19.52 13.80
C GLY A 21 23.50 18.49 13.51
N VAL A 22 22.49 18.85 12.71
CA VAL A 22 21.41 17.95 12.29
C VAL A 22 21.94 16.99 11.22
N ILE A 23 22.71 17.53 10.28
CA ILE A 23 23.46 16.76 9.28
C ILE A 23 24.96 16.96 9.48
N ASP A 24 25.76 16.00 9.03
CA ASP A 24 27.22 16.13 9.06
C ASP A 24 27.77 16.78 7.79
N GLN A 25 29.08 17.06 7.80
CA GLN A 25 29.77 17.68 6.67
C GLN A 25 29.69 16.84 5.39
N ALA A 26 29.65 15.51 5.49
CA ALA A 26 29.62 14.63 4.32
C ALA A 26 28.25 14.67 3.62
N LEU A 27 27.17 14.61 4.41
CA LEU A 27 25.80 14.80 3.95
C LEU A 27 25.62 16.18 3.31
N TYR A 28 26.12 17.22 3.98
CA TYR A 28 26.06 18.59 3.46
C TYR A 28 26.73 18.75 2.09
N GLN A 29 27.94 18.18 1.89
CA GLN A 29 28.61 18.29 0.59
C GLN A 29 27.87 17.53 -0.51
N THR A 30 27.36 16.34 -0.20
CA THR A 30 26.56 15.53 -1.14
C THR A 30 25.27 16.26 -1.54
N ALA A 31 24.59 16.87 -0.56
CA ALA A 31 23.41 17.69 -0.78
C ALA A 31 23.69 18.89 -1.69
N ARG A 32 24.82 19.60 -1.46
CA ARG A 32 25.23 20.73 -2.29
C ARG A 32 25.59 20.33 -3.72
N GLU A 33 26.17 19.16 -3.92
CA GLU A 33 26.43 18.66 -5.26
C GLU A 33 25.14 18.44 -6.05
N LYS A 34 24.12 17.84 -5.42
CA LYS A 34 22.80 17.65 -6.02
C LYS A 34 22.04 18.96 -6.28
N LEU A 35 22.11 19.92 -5.36
CA LEU A 35 21.49 21.23 -5.55
C LEU A 35 22.17 22.07 -6.64
N ARG A 36 23.43 21.78 -6.99
CA ARG A 36 24.15 22.53 -8.02
C ARG A 36 23.43 22.49 -9.37
N GLU A 37 22.72 21.40 -9.66
CA GLU A 37 21.90 21.27 -10.87
C GLU A 37 20.64 22.15 -10.84
N GLN A 38 20.12 22.45 -9.65
CA GLN A 38 18.87 23.19 -9.43
C GLN A 38 19.12 24.69 -9.18
N GLY A 39 20.29 25.05 -8.66
CA GLY A 39 20.71 26.43 -8.41
C GLY A 39 19.99 27.15 -7.26
N VAL A 40 19.04 26.49 -6.60
CA VAL A 40 18.26 26.99 -5.45
C VAL A 40 17.76 25.82 -4.59
N GLU A 41 17.57 26.04 -3.29
CA GLU A 41 16.92 25.07 -2.39
C GLU A 41 15.43 24.94 -2.74
N PRO A 42 14.91 23.72 -3.02
CA PRO A 42 13.49 23.50 -3.32
C PRO A 42 12.59 23.50 -2.07
N PHE A 43 13.16 23.72 -0.88
CA PHE A 43 12.50 23.71 0.42
C PHE A 43 12.69 25.05 1.13
N SER A 44 11.72 25.41 1.98
CA SER A 44 11.70 26.68 2.71
C SER A 44 11.77 26.53 4.23
N THR A 45 11.76 25.29 4.74
CA THR A 45 11.79 24.93 6.16
C THR A 45 12.94 23.94 6.42
N LEU A 46 13.39 23.84 7.66
CA LEU A 46 14.41 22.85 8.05
C LEU A 46 13.85 21.43 7.88
N GLY A 47 12.57 21.23 8.21
CA GLY A 47 11.86 19.96 8.01
C GLY A 47 11.75 19.56 6.54
N GLY A 48 11.39 20.50 5.66
CA GLY A 48 11.37 20.25 4.21
C GLY A 48 12.75 19.98 3.63
N GLY A 49 13.81 20.52 4.25
CA GLY A 49 15.19 20.16 3.93
C GLY A 49 15.52 18.71 4.30
N LEU A 50 15.08 18.22 5.45
CA LEU A 50 15.24 16.81 5.84
C LEU A 50 14.45 15.86 4.93
N ASP A 51 13.21 16.21 4.60
CA ASP A 51 12.40 15.42 3.65
C ASP A 51 13.07 15.35 2.27
N TRP A 52 13.54 16.48 1.73
CA TRP A 52 14.26 16.51 0.47
C TRP A 52 15.55 15.68 0.50
N LEU A 53 16.32 15.75 1.60
CA LEU A 53 17.54 14.95 1.75
C LEU A 53 17.24 13.44 1.77
N GLU A 54 16.13 13.03 2.37
CA GLU A 54 15.65 11.64 2.34
C GLU A 54 15.22 11.24 0.92
N GLU A 55 14.45 12.09 0.22
CA GLU A 55 13.97 11.84 -1.15
C GLU A 55 15.09 11.69 -2.17
N GLU A 56 16.14 12.51 -2.03
CA GLU A 56 17.31 12.48 -2.87
C GLU A 56 18.32 11.38 -2.49
N GLU A 57 17.97 10.52 -1.53
CA GLU A 57 18.81 9.44 -1.02
C GLU A 57 20.17 9.95 -0.48
N VAL A 58 20.21 11.21 -0.02
CA VAL A 58 21.38 11.81 0.64
C VAL A 58 21.41 11.44 2.11
N LEU A 59 20.28 11.62 2.79
CA LEU A 59 20.06 11.25 4.17
C LEU A 59 19.38 9.88 4.20
N SER A 60 20.01 8.90 4.85
CA SER A 60 19.39 7.59 5.07
C SER A 60 18.39 7.65 6.22
N LEU A 61 17.41 6.73 6.21
CA LEU A 61 16.45 6.61 7.31
C LEU A 61 17.13 6.32 8.66
N GLU A 62 18.24 5.58 8.69
CA GLU A 62 18.99 5.34 9.93
C GLU A 62 19.51 6.65 10.53
N GLN A 63 20.04 7.53 9.68
CA GLN A 63 20.46 8.86 10.09
C GLN A 63 19.26 9.73 10.48
N MET A 64 18.11 9.59 9.83
CA MET A 64 16.87 10.28 10.21
C MET A 64 16.36 9.84 11.59
N ILE A 65 16.37 8.54 11.88
CA ILE A 65 16.02 8.00 13.20
C ILE A 65 17.00 8.49 14.26
N GLU A 66 18.30 8.55 13.93
CA GLU A 66 19.30 9.09 14.84
C GLU A 66 19.06 10.59 15.12
N ILE A 67 18.66 11.36 14.11
CA ILE A 67 18.25 12.76 14.23
C ILE A 67 17.02 12.90 15.13
N GLU A 68 15.97 12.10 14.94
CA GLU A 68 14.76 12.08 15.78
C GLU A 68 15.08 11.67 17.22
N THR A 69 15.83 10.58 17.40
CA THR A 69 16.22 10.08 18.72
C THR A 69 17.04 11.11 19.50
N LYS A 70 17.96 11.81 18.83
CA LYS A 70 18.73 12.91 19.43
C LYS A 70 17.87 14.14 19.69
N ALA A 71 16.84 14.40 18.89
CA ALA A 71 15.88 15.48 19.14
C ALA A 71 15.12 15.22 20.45
N ASP A 72 14.71 13.97 20.71
CA ASP A 72 13.94 13.55 21.89
C ASP A 72 14.78 13.40 23.17
N ALA A 73 16.02 12.92 23.06
CA ALA A 73 16.86 12.61 24.23
C ALA A 73 17.35 13.84 25.00
N ASP A 74 17.48 14.99 24.33
CA ASP A 74 18.17 16.18 24.84
C ASP A 74 17.24 17.41 24.94
N GLU A 75 16.11 17.28 25.63
CA GLU A 75 15.11 18.36 25.74
C GLU A 75 15.63 19.65 26.41
N GLY A 76 16.73 19.59 27.16
CA GLY A 76 17.26 20.69 27.97
C GLY A 76 18.44 21.48 27.40
N PHE A 77 18.98 21.13 26.23
CA PHE A 77 20.19 21.77 25.68
C PHE A 77 19.86 22.74 24.54
N ALA A 78 20.35 23.99 24.63
CA ALA A 78 20.14 25.02 23.61
C ALA A 78 20.68 24.65 22.22
N SER A 79 21.72 23.79 22.16
CA SER A 79 22.29 23.27 20.91
C SER A 79 21.38 22.26 20.19
N ASN A 80 20.35 21.73 20.85
CA ASN A 80 19.39 20.79 20.25
C ASN A 80 18.18 21.50 19.61
N ALA A 81 18.07 22.82 19.76
CA ALA A 81 16.90 23.58 19.30
C ALA A 81 16.67 23.50 17.78
N VAL A 82 17.73 23.53 16.98
CA VAL A 82 17.64 23.43 15.51
C VAL A 82 17.20 22.04 15.08
N ARG A 83 17.70 20.99 15.75
CA ARG A 83 17.33 19.59 15.49
C ARG A 83 15.86 19.34 15.81
N ARG A 84 15.39 19.82 16.96
CA ARG A 84 13.97 19.75 17.35
C ARG A 84 13.10 20.50 16.37
N GLN A 85 13.46 21.73 16.00
CA GLN A 85 12.71 22.50 15.01
C GLN A 85 12.63 21.76 13.66
N ALA A 86 13.74 21.18 13.19
CA ALA A 86 13.76 20.43 11.92
C ALA A 86 12.85 19.20 11.98
N VAL A 87 12.89 18.43 13.07
CA VAL A 87 12.03 17.25 13.29
C VAL A 87 10.56 17.65 13.48
N ASP A 88 10.29 18.72 14.23
CA ASP A 88 8.93 19.23 14.43
C ASP A 88 8.33 19.73 13.11
N GLU A 89 9.09 20.46 12.29
CA GLU A 89 8.67 20.92 10.97
C GLU A 89 8.48 19.73 10.01
N TYR A 90 9.35 18.72 10.05
CA TYR A 90 9.24 17.50 9.24
C TYR A 90 7.96 16.71 9.60
N ASN A 91 7.71 16.54 10.90
CA ASN A 91 6.51 15.88 11.41
C ASN A 91 5.25 16.72 11.14
N GLN A 92 5.32 18.05 11.20
CA GLN A 92 4.19 18.93 10.89
C GLN A 92 3.86 18.94 9.40
N ASP A 93 4.84 18.91 8.51
CA ASP A 93 4.60 18.82 7.06
C ASP A 93 3.91 17.49 6.73
N TRP A 94 4.36 16.41 7.37
CA TRP A 94 3.72 15.10 7.30
C TRP A 94 2.32 15.05 7.92
N GLU A 95 2.13 15.63 9.11
CA GLU A 95 0.83 15.73 9.76
C GLU A 95 -0.12 16.62 8.97
N LEU A 96 0.36 17.69 8.33
CA LEU A 96 -0.40 18.55 7.43
C LEU A 96 -0.78 17.79 6.16
N GLU A 97 0.14 17.03 5.56
CA GLU A 97 -0.16 16.15 4.42
C GLU A 97 -1.23 15.12 4.81
N LEU A 98 -1.07 14.45 5.96
CA LEU A 98 -2.06 13.52 6.51
C LEU A 98 -3.39 14.20 6.88
N ALA A 99 -3.36 15.42 7.41
CA ALA A 99 -4.54 16.21 7.76
C ALA A 99 -5.25 16.73 6.51
N LEU A 100 -4.54 17.07 5.44
CA LEU A 100 -5.10 17.41 4.13
C LEU A 100 -5.78 16.17 3.51
N LEU A 101 -5.11 15.00 3.58
CA LEU A 101 -5.67 13.71 3.17
C LEU A 101 -6.91 13.34 4.02
N GLN A 102 -6.94 13.67 5.32
CA GLN A 102 -8.08 13.41 6.21
C GLN A 102 -9.22 14.45 6.10
N GLN A 103 -8.92 15.73 5.90
CA GLN A 103 -9.88 16.83 5.77
C GLN A 103 -10.64 16.77 4.43
N GLN A 104 -10.05 16.17 3.40
CA GLN A 104 -10.77 15.80 2.17
C GLN A 104 -11.85 14.74 2.40
N ARG A 105 -11.83 14.01 3.52
CA ARG A 105 -12.88 13.05 3.90
C ARG A 105 -14.12 13.71 4.51
N THR A 106 -14.02 14.92 5.06
CA THR A 106 -15.11 15.63 5.77
C THR A 106 -15.66 16.85 5.04
N THR A 107 -15.00 17.31 3.96
CA THR A 107 -15.38 18.55 3.25
C THR A 107 -16.20 18.28 1.96
N SER A 108 -16.99 17.21 1.89
CA SER A 108 -17.79 16.89 0.69
C SER A 108 -19.25 17.37 0.72
N TRP A 109 -19.72 18.04 1.80
CA TRP A 109 -21.12 18.49 1.88
C TRP A 109 -21.35 20.01 1.94
N ARG A 110 -20.38 20.86 2.35
CA ARG A 110 -20.62 22.31 2.53
C ARG A 110 -19.96 23.26 1.52
N GLY A 111 -19.14 22.74 0.58
CA GLY A 111 -18.36 23.59 -0.36
C GLY A 111 -19.07 24.05 -1.65
N LYS A 112 -20.30 23.63 -1.93
CA LYS A 112 -20.98 23.94 -3.21
C LYS A 112 -21.59 25.36 -3.32
N LEU A 113 -21.29 26.28 -2.40
CA LEU A 113 -21.88 27.64 -2.40
C LEU A 113 -20.89 28.81 -2.40
N ALA A 114 -19.62 28.59 -2.74
CA ALA A 114 -18.65 29.68 -2.85
C ALA A 114 -17.86 29.60 -4.17
N TRP A 115 -18.54 29.84 -5.29
CA TRP A 115 -17.88 30.29 -6.52
C TRP A 115 -18.44 31.65 -6.89
N GLY A 116 -17.64 32.69 -6.66
CA GLY A 116 -17.96 34.06 -7.01
C GLY A 116 -16.73 34.95 -6.95
N LEU A 117 -16.08 35.08 -8.11
CA LEU A 117 -15.27 36.22 -8.57
C LEU A 117 -13.79 36.27 -8.16
N GLY A 118 -12.93 36.05 -9.17
CA GLY A 118 -11.52 36.47 -9.22
C GLY A 118 -10.56 35.29 -9.44
N GLY A 119 -9.76 35.19 -10.48
CA GLY A 119 -9.43 36.11 -11.57
C GLY A 119 -8.54 35.39 -12.58
N ALA A 120 -8.74 35.70 -13.85
CA ALA A 120 -8.37 34.93 -15.03
C ALA A 120 -6.89 35.06 -15.47
N ALA A 121 -5.93 34.91 -14.55
CA ALA A 121 -4.50 35.06 -14.87
C ALA A 121 -3.66 33.76 -14.78
N LEU A 122 -4.23 32.62 -14.36
CA LEU A 122 -3.51 31.33 -14.21
C LEU A 122 -3.74 30.33 -15.36
N LEU A 123 -4.28 30.77 -16.51
CA LEU A 123 -4.86 29.87 -17.52
C LEU A 123 -3.87 29.23 -18.53
N GLY A 124 -2.57 29.57 -18.48
CA GLY A 124 -1.56 28.95 -19.35
C GLY A 124 -0.98 27.64 -18.79
N ALA A 125 -0.60 27.64 -17.50
CA ALA A 125 0.02 26.50 -16.84
C ALA A 125 -1.00 25.60 -16.11
N ALA A 126 -2.11 26.16 -15.60
CA ALA A 126 -3.15 25.37 -14.94
C ALA A 126 -3.96 24.52 -15.93
N GLY A 127 -4.01 24.89 -17.22
CA GLY A 127 -4.77 24.16 -18.24
C GLY A 127 -4.30 22.72 -18.42
N TRP A 128 -3.00 22.45 -18.33
CA TRP A 128 -2.47 21.08 -18.43
C TRP A 128 -2.72 20.28 -17.14
N TYR A 129 -2.59 20.94 -15.98
CA TYR A 129 -2.76 20.32 -14.66
C TYR A 129 -4.22 19.88 -14.39
N PHE A 130 -5.21 20.61 -14.91
CA PHE A 130 -6.64 20.27 -14.77
C PHE A 130 -7.18 19.31 -15.84
N LEU A 131 -6.46 19.11 -16.96
CA LEU A 131 -6.91 18.25 -18.08
C LEU A 131 -6.30 16.84 -18.06
N THR A 132 -5.30 16.56 -17.21
CA THR A 132 -4.81 15.20 -16.98
C THR A 132 -5.35 14.66 -15.66
N PRO A 133 -6.15 13.57 -15.64
CA PRO A 133 -6.55 12.95 -14.38
C PRO A 133 -5.28 12.58 -13.58
N PRO A 134 -5.24 12.78 -12.25
CA PRO A 134 -4.01 12.61 -11.47
C PRO A 134 -3.42 11.23 -11.78
N LEU A 135 -2.24 11.24 -12.39
CA LEU A 135 -1.59 10.03 -12.84
C LEU A 135 -1.24 9.20 -11.62
N VAL A 136 -1.79 8.00 -11.53
CA VAL A 136 -1.39 7.02 -10.53
C VAL A 136 0.11 6.81 -10.67
N PRO A 137 0.91 7.03 -9.61
CA PRO A 137 2.36 6.96 -9.68
C PRO A 137 2.85 5.66 -10.29
N ARG A 138 4.04 5.68 -10.88
CA ARG A 138 4.72 4.47 -11.33
C ARG A 138 5.10 3.61 -10.14
N CYS A 139 5.27 2.31 -10.38
CA CYS A 139 5.64 1.35 -9.33
C CYS A 139 6.92 1.73 -8.57
N GLU A 140 7.87 2.39 -9.23
CA GLU A 140 9.17 2.77 -8.66
C GLU A 140 9.22 4.18 -8.06
N ALA A 141 8.10 4.93 -8.06
CA ALA A 141 8.06 6.29 -7.56
C ALA A 141 8.43 6.36 -6.07
N SER A 142 9.11 7.44 -5.66
CA SER A 142 9.53 7.67 -4.27
C SER A 142 8.36 7.58 -3.28
N VAL A 143 7.22 8.20 -3.62
CA VAL A 143 5.98 8.14 -2.83
C VAL A 143 5.47 6.69 -2.62
N VAL A 144 5.64 5.80 -3.60
CA VAL A 144 5.26 4.39 -3.49
C VAL A 144 6.23 3.64 -2.57
N LYS A 145 7.54 3.89 -2.71
CA LYS A 145 8.58 3.33 -1.83
C LYS A 145 8.34 3.76 -0.37
N LYS A 146 8.14 5.06 -0.12
CA LYS A 146 7.80 5.64 1.21
C LYS A 146 6.56 4.95 1.80
N SER A 147 5.50 4.77 1.01
CA SER A 147 4.28 4.09 1.47
C SER A 147 4.47 2.61 1.83
N ILE A 148 5.29 1.88 1.07
CA ILE A 148 5.64 0.48 1.39
C ILE A 148 6.45 0.43 2.68
N HIS A 149 7.43 1.33 2.80
CA HIS A 149 8.29 1.45 3.97
C HIS A 149 7.46 1.66 5.25
N LYS A 150 6.56 2.66 5.24
CA LYS A 150 5.64 2.95 6.35
C LYS A 150 4.73 1.78 6.72
N SER A 151 4.22 1.07 5.71
CA SER A 151 3.34 -0.09 5.93
C SER A 151 4.06 -1.23 6.66
N LEU A 152 5.32 -1.49 6.30
CA LEU A 152 6.14 -2.50 6.96
C LEU A 152 6.52 -2.10 8.40
N TRP A 153 6.87 -0.82 8.63
CA TRP A 153 7.13 -0.31 9.98
C TRP A 153 5.93 -0.42 10.90
N SER A 154 4.76 0.04 10.44
CA SER A 154 3.53 -0.05 11.23
C SER A 154 3.16 -1.51 11.55
N ALA A 155 3.33 -2.43 10.60
CA ALA A 155 3.17 -3.86 10.84
C ALA A 155 4.16 -4.40 11.89
N GLN A 156 5.43 -3.99 11.83
CA GLN A 156 6.44 -4.37 12.80
C GLN A 156 6.15 -3.81 14.20
N ALA A 157 5.79 -2.54 14.32
CA ALA A 157 5.40 -1.90 15.58
C ALA A 157 4.18 -2.60 16.22
N HIS A 158 3.20 -3.01 15.41
CA HIS A 158 2.06 -3.80 15.87
C HIS A 158 2.43 -5.21 16.35
N LEU A 159 3.44 -5.85 15.75
CA LEU A 159 3.95 -7.14 16.22
C LEU A 159 4.72 -7.00 17.54
N MET A 160 5.61 -6.01 17.64
CA MET A 160 6.41 -5.73 18.84
C MET A 160 5.52 -5.41 20.06
N SER A 161 4.46 -4.61 19.86
CA SER A 161 3.50 -4.29 20.93
C SER A 161 2.66 -5.48 21.39
N ARG A 162 2.42 -6.48 20.53
CA ARG A 162 1.62 -7.68 20.86
C ARG A 162 2.45 -8.85 21.40
N LYS A 163 3.72 -8.97 21.02
CA LYS A 163 4.63 -10.03 21.48
C LYS A 163 6.05 -9.46 21.67
N PRO A 164 6.36 -8.91 22.86
CA PRO A 164 7.66 -8.31 23.15
C PRO A 164 8.84 -9.30 23.04
N SER A 165 8.56 -10.61 23.09
CA SER A 165 9.55 -11.70 23.07
C SER A 165 9.63 -12.48 21.76
N ALA A 166 8.82 -12.14 20.74
CA ALA A 166 8.89 -12.81 19.45
C ALA A 166 9.84 -12.06 18.52
N SER A 167 10.93 -12.71 18.11
CA SER A 167 11.73 -12.25 16.98
C SER A 167 10.84 -12.20 15.73
N ALA A 168 10.52 -11.00 15.27
CA ALA A 168 9.83 -10.81 14.01
C ALA A 168 10.68 -11.45 12.89
N PRO A 169 10.07 -12.12 11.90
CA PRO A 169 10.82 -12.70 10.78
C PRO A 169 11.51 -11.63 9.92
N ILE A 170 11.09 -10.36 10.07
CA ILE A 170 11.75 -9.16 9.54
C ILE A 170 12.25 -8.32 10.73
N ALA A 171 13.07 -8.91 11.61
CA ALA A 171 13.80 -8.18 12.64
C ALA A 171 15.11 -7.60 12.08
N GLY A 172 15.12 -7.29 10.78
CA GLY A 172 16.22 -6.58 10.14
C GLY A 172 15.98 -5.08 10.21
N ASN A 173 17.04 -4.29 10.38
CA ASN A 173 17.02 -2.84 10.17
C ASN A 173 16.27 -2.52 8.86
N LEU A 174 15.03 -2.04 8.98
CA LEU A 174 14.21 -1.63 7.83
C LEU A 174 14.89 -0.49 7.05
N GLY A 175 15.89 0.19 7.62
CA GLY A 175 16.73 1.17 6.93
C GLY A 175 17.53 0.61 5.75
N SER A 176 17.70 -0.72 5.63
CA SER A 176 18.30 -1.34 4.44
C SER A 176 17.29 -1.78 3.37
N LEU A 177 16.00 -1.44 3.55
CA LEU A 177 14.92 -1.83 2.65
C LEU A 177 15.14 -1.25 1.25
N LYS A 178 15.22 -2.14 0.27
CA LYS A 178 15.29 -1.79 -1.15
C LYS A 178 14.21 -2.53 -1.93
N LEU A 179 13.70 -1.88 -2.96
CA LEU A 179 12.89 -2.52 -4.00
C LEU A 179 13.76 -2.71 -5.23
N GLU A 180 14.12 -3.96 -5.51
CA GLU A 180 14.82 -4.34 -6.73
C GLU A 180 13.84 -4.94 -7.73
N GLN A 181 14.24 -4.99 -9.01
CA GLN A 181 13.49 -5.69 -10.08
C GLN A 181 12.01 -5.29 -10.15
N VAL A 182 11.73 -4.01 -9.92
CA VAL A 182 10.37 -3.47 -9.96
C VAL A 182 9.81 -3.63 -11.38
N LYS A 183 8.68 -4.32 -11.49
CA LYS A 183 7.99 -4.55 -12.76
C LYS A 183 6.51 -4.19 -12.63
N GLU A 184 6.06 -3.36 -13.56
CA GLU A 184 4.64 -3.09 -13.74
C GLU A 184 3.95 -4.27 -14.44
N LEU A 185 2.82 -4.70 -13.90
CA LEU A 185 1.94 -5.71 -14.49
C LEU A 185 0.92 -5.09 -15.45
N GLY A 186 0.52 -3.85 -15.20
CA GLY A 186 -0.34 -3.06 -16.08
C GLY A 186 -1.11 -1.98 -15.32
N TYR A 187 -2.03 -1.31 -16.02
CA TYR A 187 -2.85 -0.24 -15.49
C TYR A 187 -4.34 -0.43 -15.83
N ILE A 188 -5.17 -0.51 -14.80
CA ILE A 188 -6.64 -0.56 -14.92
C ILE A 188 -7.18 0.87 -14.88
N LYS A 189 -7.58 1.39 -16.04
CA LYS A 189 -8.02 2.80 -16.17
C LYS A 189 -9.24 3.12 -15.32
N THR A 190 -10.26 2.27 -15.37
CA THR A 190 -11.54 2.47 -14.67
C THR A 190 -11.40 2.47 -13.16
N GLU A 191 -10.42 1.74 -12.64
CA GLU A 191 -10.15 1.64 -11.21
C GLU A 191 -9.01 2.57 -10.75
N ARG A 192 -8.36 3.27 -11.69
CA ARG A 192 -7.13 4.05 -11.44
C ARG A 192 -6.15 3.24 -10.59
N ALA A 193 -5.84 2.03 -11.04
CA ALA A 193 -5.03 1.07 -10.30
C ALA A 193 -3.87 0.56 -11.15
N ARG A 194 -2.66 0.56 -10.59
CA ARG A 194 -1.44 0.03 -11.21
C ARG A 194 -0.95 -1.18 -10.43
N GLY A 195 -0.81 -2.31 -11.12
CA GLY A 195 -0.32 -3.54 -10.52
C GLY A 195 1.19 -3.62 -10.63
N CYS A 196 1.86 -3.99 -9.55
CA CYS A 196 3.30 -4.00 -9.46
C CYS A 196 3.79 -5.26 -8.77
N VAL A 197 4.96 -5.75 -9.19
CA VAL A 197 5.74 -6.77 -8.50
C VAL A 197 7.16 -6.25 -8.31
N ALA A 198 7.80 -6.64 -7.21
CA ALA A 198 9.17 -6.27 -6.93
C ALA A 198 9.84 -7.34 -6.06
N MET A 199 11.16 -7.30 -6.00
CA MET A 199 11.93 -8.01 -4.98
C MET A 199 12.21 -7.06 -3.83
N LEU A 200 11.60 -7.34 -2.68
CA LEU A 200 11.92 -6.67 -1.43
C LEU A 200 13.24 -7.23 -0.91
N VAL A 201 14.22 -6.35 -0.69
CA VAL A 201 15.53 -6.72 -0.14
C VAL A 201 15.69 -6.03 1.21
N ILE A 202 15.85 -6.81 2.28
CA ILE A 202 16.09 -6.31 3.64
C ILE A 202 17.24 -7.13 4.23
N ASN A 203 18.37 -6.48 4.56
CA ASN A 203 19.57 -7.15 5.08
C ASN A 203 19.98 -8.37 4.25
N GLU A 204 20.07 -8.20 2.93
CA GLU A 204 20.39 -9.24 1.94
C GLU A 204 19.33 -10.36 1.79
N GLN A 205 18.30 -10.40 2.65
CA GLN A 205 17.15 -11.29 2.47
C GLN A 205 16.27 -10.76 1.35
N ARG A 206 15.93 -11.65 0.42
CA ARG A 206 15.12 -11.33 -0.75
C ARG A 206 13.76 -11.99 -0.62
N ALA A 207 12.70 -11.21 -0.69
CA ALA A 207 11.33 -11.70 -0.69
C ALA A 207 10.56 -11.09 -1.88
N PRO A 208 9.93 -11.89 -2.74
CA PRO A 208 9.05 -11.35 -3.76
C PRO A 208 7.86 -10.69 -3.08
N ILE A 209 7.48 -9.50 -3.56
CA ILE A 209 6.29 -8.79 -3.14
C ILE A 209 5.45 -8.40 -4.35
N ALA A 210 4.14 -8.34 -4.14
CA ALA A 210 3.22 -7.79 -5.10
C ALA A 210 2.33 -6.74 -4.42
N TYR A 211 2.07 -5.66 -5.13
CA TYR A 211 1.31 -4.55 -4.60
C TYR A 211 0.56 -3.82 -5.71
N GLU A 212 -0.49 -3.12 -5.33
CA GLU A 212 -1.29 -2.28 -6.22
C GLU A 212 -1.26 -0.84 -5.73
N VAL A 213 -0.98 0.09 -6.64
CA VAL A 213 -1.02 1.53 -6.40
C VAL A 213 -2.36 2.03 -6.92
N LYS A 214 -3.20 2.56 -6.04
CA LYS A 214 -4.52 3.14 -6.39
C LYS A 214 -4.51 4.64 -6.21
N GLY A 215 -5.04 5.36 -7.19
CA GLY A 215 -5.39 6.76 -7.06
C GLY A 215 -6.88 6.92 -6.76
N LYS A 216 -7.24 7.55 -5.63
CA LYS A 216 -8.63 7.89 -5.32
C LYS A 216 -8.74 9.39 -5.03
N GLY A 217 -9.22 10.16 -6.00
CA GLY A 217 -9.16 11.62 -5.92
C GLY A 217 -7.71 12.07 -6.08
N GLU A 218 -7.22 12.83 -5.09
CA GLU A 218 -5.82 13.25 -4.93
C GLU A 218 -4.99 12.25 -4.09
N ASP A 219 -5.63 11.31 -3.40
CA ASP A 219 -4.96 10.34 -2.54
C ASP A 219 -4.31 9.19 -3.33
N ILE A 220 -3.16 8.73 -2.86
CA ILE A 220 -2.46 7.53 -3.34
C ILE A 220 -2.47 6.47 -2.23
N PHE A 221 -2.88 5.25 -2.58
CA PHE A 221 -2.88 4.10 -1.69
C PHE A 221 -2.02 2.97 -2.26
N VAL A 222 -1.09 2.44 -1.47
CA VAL A 222 -0.37 1.21 -1.81
C VAL A 222 -0.94 0.05 -0.99
N MET A 223 -1.45 -0.96 -1.68
CA MET A 223 -2.03 -2.15 -1.06
C MET A 223 -1.21 -3.38 -1.40
N GLY A 224 -0.71 -4.09 -0.38
CA GLY A 224 -0.11 -5.41 -0.58
C GLY A 224 -1.12 -6.41 -1.13
N GLY A 225 -0.66 -7.26 -2.04
CA GLY A 225 -1.47 -8.28 -2.71
C GLY A 225 -0.72 -9.60 -2.83
N ASP A 226 -1.48 -10.66 -3.11
CA ASP A 226 -0.87 -11.92 -3.54
C ASP A 226 -0.35 -11.77 -4.98
N GLU A 227 0.88 -12.20 -5.24
CA GLU A 227 1.52 -12.05 -6.54
C GLU A 227 0.77 -12.77 -7.65
N ARG A 228 0.33 -14.00 -7.41
CA ARG A 228 -0.37 -14.80 -8.41
C ARG A 228 -1.72 -14.19 -8.73
N LEU A 229 -2.42 -13.67 -7.72
CA LEU A 229 -3.67 -12.94 -7.89
C LEU A 229 -3.45 -11.70 -8.77
N LEU A 230 -2.48 -10.84 -8.45
CA LEU A 230 -2.24 -9.63 -9.24
C LEU A 230 -1.78 -9.96 -10.66
N ARG A 231 -0.83 -10.90 -10.83
CA ARG A 231 -0.42 -11.34 -12.17
C ARG A 231 -1.60 -11.85 -12.99
N THR A 232 -2.47 -12.66 -12.40
CA THR A 232 -3.66 -13.19 -13.08
C THR A 232 -4.63 -12.07 -13.45
N ARG A 233 -4.90 -11.15 -12.52
CA ARG A 233 -5.78 -9.99 -12.73
C ARG A 233 -5.30 -9.11 -13.88
N TYR A 234 -4.02 -8.71 -13.86
CA TYR A 234 -3.47 -7.81 -14.86
C TYR A 234 -3.19 -8.50 -16.21
N ALA A 235 -2.97 -9.82 -16.22
CA ALA A 235 -2.89 -10.60 -17.46
C ALA A 235 -4.22 -10.68 -18.23
N GLN A 236 -5.36 -10.43 -17.57
CA GLN A 236 -6.67 -10.42 -18.21
C GLN A 236 -6.99 -9.10 -18.93
N LEU A 237 -6.16 -8.05 -18.81
CA LEU A 237 -6.47 -6.76 -19.40
C LEU A 237 -6.60 -6.84 -20.93
N ASN A 238 -7.65 -6.22 -21.45
CA ASN A 238 -7.79 -6.03 -22.89
C ASN A 238 -6.87 -4.89 -23.38
N SER A 239 -6.86 -4.66 -24.70
CA SER A 239 -6.07 -3.60 -25.35
C SER A 239 -6.35 -2.20 -24.80
N ASP A 240 -7.54 -1.97 -24.23
CA ASP A 240 -7.95 -0.68 -23.69
C ASP A 240 -7.51 -0.48 -22.23
N GLY A 241 -6.92 -1.50 -21.59
CA GLY A 241 -6.58 -1.51 -20.17
C GLY A 241 -7.81 -1.69 -19.27
N ALA A 242 -8.86 -2.32 -19.79
CA ALA A 242 -10.05 -2.69 -19.03
C ALA A 242 -10.05 -4.20 -18.73
N LEU A 243 -10.59 -4.55 -17.56
CA LEU A 243 -10.81 -5.94 -17.20
C LEU A 243 -12.01 -6.49 -17.97
N PRO A 244 -11.93 -7.71 -18.51
CA PRO A 244 -13.05 -8.35 -19.21
C PRO A 244 -14.20 -8.59 -18.25
N GLU A 245 -15.42 -8.60 -18.80
CA GLU A 245 -16.60 -9.01 -18.05
C GLU A 245 -16.64 -10.54 -17.91
N LEU A 246 -15.88 -11.05 -16.93
CA LEU A 246 -15.91 -12.47 -16.55
C LEU A 246 -16.95 -12.75 -15.46
N GLY A 247 -17.27 -14.05 -15.30
CA GLY A 247 -18.23 -14.54 -14.33
C GLY A 247 -19.68 -14.46 -14.82
N LYS A 248 -19.93 -14.37 -16.12
CA LYS A 248 -21.31 -14.39 -16.66
C LYS A 248 -21.99 -15.73 -16.32
N PRO A 249 -23.30 -15.74 -16.06
CA PRO A 249 -24.25 -14.62 -16.10
C PRO A 249 -24.31 -13.79 -14.81
N LEU A 250 -23.54 -14.14 -13.77
CA LEU A 250 -23.50 -13.39 -12.51
C LEU A 250 -22.83 -12.02 -12.67
N GLY A 251 -21.80 -11.97 -13.52
CA GLY A 251 -20.88 -10.85 -13.62
C GLY A 251 -20.00 -10.72 -12.37
N ARG A 252 -18.92 -9.92 -12.47
CA ARG A 252 -17.96 -9.74 -11.37
C ARG A 252 -18.62 -9.25 -10.07
N GLU A 253 -19.57 -8.31 -10.18
CA GLU A 253 -20.28 -7.77 -9.01
C GLU A 253 -21.22 -8.79 -8.39
N GLY A 254 -22.02 -9.50 -9.20
CA GLY A 254 -22.91 -10.55 -8.69
C GLY A 254 -22.14 -11.70 -8.03
N VAL A 255 -21.00 -12.11 -8.60
CA VAL A 255 -20.09 -13.09 -7.97
C VAL A 255 -19.60 -12.58 -6.61
N ARG A 256 -19.13 -11.33 -6.54
CA ARG A 256 -18.60 -10.74 -5.29
C ARG A 256 -19.66 -10.68 -4.20
N GLN A 257 -20.85 -10.18 -4.51
CA GLN A 257 -21.96 -10.06 -3.55
C GLN A 257 -22.42 -11.44 -3.07
N ALA A 258 -22.61 -12.39 -3.99
CA ALA A 258 -23.01 -13.74 -3.61
C ALA A 258 -21.93 -14.44 -2.76
N LEU A 259 -20.64 -14.23 -3.07
CA LEU A 259 -19.54 -14.76 -2.27
C LEU A 259 -19.49 -14.12 -0.88
N GLN A 260 -19.67 -12.80 -0.76
CA GLN A 260 -19.75 -12.10 0.53
C GLN A 260 -20.87 -12.67 1.41
N GLN A 261 -22.05 -12.91 0.84
CA GLN A 261 -23.15 -13.55 1.54
C GLN A 261 -22.79 -14.96 2.01
N GLY A 262 -22.12 -15.75 1.15
CA GLY A 262 -21.64 -17.09 1.51
C GLY A 262 -20.64 -17.09 2.66
N VAL A 263 -19.73 -16.12 2.68
CA VAL A 263 -18.75 -15.95 3.76
C VAL A 263 -19.43 -15.50 5.05
N LEU A 264 -20.40 -14.58 4.99
CA LEU A 264 -21.24 -14.22 6.15
C LEU A 264 -21.95 -15.43 6.76
N ASP A 265 -22.54 -16.27 5.92
CA ASP A 265 -23.28 -17.44 6.38
C ASP A 265 -22.35 -18.58 6.85
N PHE A 266 -21.12 -18.60 6.37
CA PHE A 266 -20.07 -19.47 6.88
C PHE A 266 -19.54 -18.97 8.24
N SER A 267 -19.32 -17.67 8.41
CA SER A 267 -18.76 -17.10 9.66
C SER A 267 -19.72 -17.27 10.84
N LYS A 268 -21.04 -17.21 10.62
CA LYS A 268 -22.07 -17.48 11.64
C LYS A 268 -21.99 -18.90 12.23
N LEU A 269 -21.28 -19.83 11.58
CA LEU A 269 -21.05 -21.18 12.10
C LEU A 269 -19.82 -21.26 13.01
N GLY A 270 -18.97 -20.23 13.03
CA GLY A 270 -17.88 -20.11 13.98
C GLY A 270 -18.43 -19.92 15.38
N GLY A 271 -17.96 -20.73 16.35
CA GLY A 271 -18.36 -20.55 17.75
C GLY A 271 -17.93 -19.18 18.31
N SER A 272 -18.41 -18.87 19.51
CA SER A 272 -18.23 -17.56 20.18
C SER A 272 -16.78 -17.05 20.24
N ALA A 273 -15.79 -17.94 20.27
CA ALA A 273 -14.37 -17.58 20.27
C ALA A 273 -13.88 -17.02 18.92
N ALA A 274 -14.37 -17.56 17.79
CA ALA A 274 -14.05 -17.06 16.46
C ALA A 274 -14.71 -15.69 16.22
N ASP A 275 -15.95 -15.52 16.70
CA ASP A 275 -16.66 -14.24 16.68
C ASP A 275 -15.97 -13.16 17.52
N ALA A 276 -15.52 -13.51 18.73
CA ALA A 276 -14.79 -12.57 19.58
C ALA A 276 -13.48 -12.10 18.94
N LEU A 277 -12.74 -13.02 18.30
CA LEU A 277 -11.52 -12.69 17.58
C LEU A 277 -11.78 -11.82 16.34
N ALA A 278 -12.81 -12.15 15.55
CA ALA A 278 -13.23 -11.35 14.41
C ALA A 278 -13.68 -9.93 14.84
N ARG A 279 -14.34 -9.78 15.99
CA ARG A 279 -14.74 -8.47 16.56
C ARG A 279 -13.52 -7.64 16.95
N MET A 280 -12.55 -8.24 17.65
CA MET A 280 -11.29 -7.57 18.00
C MET A 280 -10.49 -7.10 16.77
N GLN A 281 -10.67 -7.76 15.63
CA GLN A 281 -9.96 -7.47 14.37
C GLN A 281 -10.75 -6.56 13.42
N GLY A 282 -11.93 -6.06 13.84
CA GLY A 282 -12.81 -5.23 13.01
C GLY A 282 -13.50 -5.96 11.86
N ALA A 283 -13.42 -7.29 11.82
CA ALA A 283 -13.94 -8.13 10.72
C ALA A 283 -15.29 -8.81 11.03
N ALA A 284 -15.76 -8.77 12.28
CA ALA A 284 -17.02 -9.42 12.66
C ALA A 284 -18.21 -8.76 11.99
N GLY A 285 -18.99 -9.56 11.25
CA GLY A 285 -20.16 -9.08 10.51
C GLY A 285 -19.83 -8.18 9.31
N GLN A 286 -18.56 -8.03 8.95
CA GLN A 286 -18.10 -7.23 7.81
C GLN A 286 -17.38 -8.14 6.79
N PRO A 287 -18.11 -8.78 5.87
CA PRO A 287 -17.50 -9.71 4.91
C PRO A 287 -16.57 -8.99 3.93
N GLU A 288 -16.77 -7.69 3.74
CA GLU A 288 -15.90 -6.79 2.97
C GLU A 288 -14.50 -6.62 3.59
N VAL A 289 -14.37 -6.84 4.91
CA VAL A 289 -13.09 -6.80 5.63
C VAL A 289 -12.43 -8.18 5.60
N ALA A 290 -13.22 -9.25 5.52
CA ALA A 290 -12.73 -10.62 5.41
C ALA A 290 -12.35 -11.00 3.96
N LEU A 291 -13.01 -10.45 2.96
CA LEU A 291 -12.71 -10.66 1.54
C LEU A 291 -11.95 -9.47 0.98
N GLY A 292 -10.78 -9.73 0.40
CA GLY A 292 -10.07 -8.78 -0.44
C GLY A 292 -10.58 -8.85 -1.87
N GLU A 293 -9.65 -9.01 -2.82
CA GLU A 293 -10.01 -9.15 -4.22
C GLU A 293 -10.73 -10.46 -4.52
N VAL A 294 -11.75 -10.39 -5.37
CA VAL A 294 -12.51 -11.54 -5.90
C VAL A 294 -12.41 -11.51 -7.43
N LEU A 295 -11.69 -12.49 -7.97
CA LEU A 295 -11.38 -12.58 -9.38
C LEU A 295 -12.01 -13.83 -10.01
N PRO A 296 -13.06 -13.68 -10.85
CA PRO A 296 -13.50 -14.76 -11.72
C PRO A 296 -12.42 -15.09 -12.75
N LEU A 297 -12.14 -16.38 -12.92
CA LEU A 297 -11.14 -16.85 -13.88
C LEU A 297 -11.76 -17.16 -15.25
N ASN A 298 -13.07 -17.37 -15.29
CA ASN A 298 -13.87 -17.65 -16.48
C ASN A 298 -15.34 -17.26 -16.25
N ASP A 299 -16.16 -17.40 -17.28
CA ASP A 299 -17.61 -17.39 -17.13
C ASP A 299 -18.08 -18.63 -16.38
N CYS A 300 -19.17 -18.46 -15.63
CA CYS A 300 -19.72 -19.51 -14.80
C CYS A 300 -20.41 -20.56 -15.68
N VAL A 301 -20.25 -21.83 -15.32
CA VAL A 301 -20.82 -22.96 -16.05
C VAL A 301 -22.12 -23.39 -15.38
N GLN A 302 -23.19 -23.49 -16.16
CA GLN A 302 -24.46 -24.00 -15.65
C GLN A 302 -24.37 -25.50 -15.41
N GLY A 303 -24.65 -25.90 -14.18
CA GLY A 303 -24.80 -27.29 -13.74
C GLY A 303 -26.27 -27.67 -13.50
N ALA A 304 -26.45 -28.85 -12.92
CA ALA A 304 -27.77 -29.38 -12.57
C ALA A 304 -28.47 -28.51 -11.50
N GLY A 305 -29.81 -28.53 -11.50
CA GLY A 305 -30.62 -27.85 -10.47
C GLY A 305 -30.52 -26.32 -10.50
N GLY A 306 -30.10 -25.72 -11.62
CA GLY A 306 -29.95 -24.27 -11.75
C GLY A 306 -28.74 -23.69 -11.03
N VAL A 307 -27.80 -24.54 -10.59
CA VAL A 307 -26.52 -24.12 -9.99
C VAL A 307 -25.58 -23.64 -11.08
N TRP A 308 -24.94 -22.49 -10.87
CA TRP A 308 -23.88 -21.94 -11.70
C TRP A 308 -22.56 -22.08 -10.94
N SER A 309 -21.61 -22.82 -11.50
CA SER A 309 -20.27 -23.01 -10.94
C SER A 309 -19.33 -21.95 -11.51
N CYS A 310 -18.74 -21.11 -10.66
CA CYS A 310 -17.76 -20.12 -11.08
C CYS A 310 -16.38 -20.51 -10.55
N LYS A 311 -15.37 -20.54 -11.42
CA LYS A 311 -13.98 -20.74 -10.98
C LYS A 311 -13.41 -19.41 -10.52
N LEU A 312 -13.07 -19.30 -9.24
CA LEU A 312 -12.68 -18.05 -8.60
C LEU A 312 -11.29 -18.15 -7.98
N MET A 313 -10.62 -17.00 -7.96
CA MET A 313 -9.48 -16.71 -7.10
C MET A 313 -9.84 -15.58 -6.15
N VAL A 314 -9.67 -15.80 -4.84
CA VAL A 314 -10.21 -14.94 -3.78
C VAL A 314 -9.14 -14.70 -2.74
N GLN A 315 -8.86 -13.45 -2.43
CA GLN A 315 -8.07 -13.12 -1.24
C GLN A 315 -8.98 -13.12 -0.01
N TYR A 316 -8.65 -13.91 1.00
CA TYR A 316 -9.44 -14.09 2.21
C TYR A 316 -8.59 -13.89 3.45
N ARG A 317 -9.03 -13.03 4.37
CA ARG A 317 -8.41 -12.85 5.68
C ARG A 317 -8.92 -13.90 6.65
N ASP A 318 -8.03 -14.79 7.08
CA ASP A 318 -8.37 -15.92 7.94
C ASP A 318 -8.06 -15.63 9.41
N PRO A 319 -9.09 -15.49 10.28
CA PRO A 319 -8.89 -15.21 11.69
C PRO A 319 -8.06 -16.27 12.42
N PHE A 320 -8.15 -17.54 12.01
CA PHE A 320 -7.35 -18.61 12.61
C PHE A 320 -5.87 -18.42 12.32
N MET A 321 -5.51 -18.06 11.08
CA MET A 321 -4.13 -17.80 10.70
C MET A 321 -3.55 -16.60 11.45
N VAL A 322 -4.37 -15.55 11.66
CA VAL A 322 -3.99 -14.43 12.54
C VAL A 322 -3.71 -14.92 13.96
N ALA A 323 -4.56 -15.76 14.53
CA ALA A 323 -4.44 -16.24 15.91
C ALA A 323 -3.12 -17.00 16.15
N ILE A 324 -2.69 -17.79 15.18
CA ILE A 324 -1.43 -18.55 15.25
C ILE A 324 -0.20 -17.75 14.76
N GLY A 325 -0.37 -16.47 14.41
CA GLY A 325 0.71 -15.59 13.97
C GLY A 325 1.32 -15.99 12.62
N LYS A 326 0.52 -16.57 11.72
CA LYS A 326 0.89 -16.86 10.33
C LYS A 326 0.31 -15.79 9.40
N GLU A 327 0.69 -15.85 8.11
CA GLU A 327 0.14 -14.99 7.07
C GLU A 327 -1.39 -15.01 7.10
N ASP A 328 -2.01 -13.85 7.33
CA ASP A 328 -3.43 -13.75 7.58
C ASP A 328 -4.26 -13.67 6.31
N ARG A 329 -3.67 -13.28 5.18
CA ARG A 329 -4.32 -13.25 3.87
C ARG A 329 -4.00 -14.50 3.07
N LEU A 330 -5.00 -15.36 2.92
CA LEU A 330 -4.94 -16.57 2.14
C LEU A 330 -5.47 -16.33 0.73
N LEU A 331 -4.84 -16.96 -0.26
CA LEU A 331 -5.35 -17.04 -1.61
C LEU A 331 -6.19 -18.32 -1.78
N LEU A 332 -7.51 -18.17 -1.75
CA LEU A 332 -8.44 -19.26 -2.04
C LEU A 332 -8.62 -19.39 -3.55
N GLU A 333 -8.44 -20.60 -4.08
CA GLU A 333 -8.80 -20.92 -5.46
C GLU A 333 -9.72 -22.14 -5.46
N GLY A 334 -10.81 -22.05 -6.19
CA GLY A 334 -11.76 -23.15 -6.29
C GLY A 334 -12.96 -22.81 -7.15
N GLU A 335 -13.83 -23.81 -7.29
CA GLU A 335 -15.13 -23.65 -7.93
C GLU A 335 -16.21 -23.45 -6.87
N PHE A 336 -16.97 -22.38 -7.02
CA PHE A 336 -18.02 -21.98 -6.09
C PHE A 336 -19.36 -21.98 -6.80
N GLY A 337 -20.33 -22.67 -6.21
CA GLY A 337 -21.69 -22.77 -6.73
C GLY A 337 -22.56 -21.61 -6.27
N PHE A 338 -23.33 -21.07 -7.20
CA PHE A 338 -24.32 -20.03 -6.96
C PHE A 338 -25.65 -20.39 -7.62
N VAL A 339 -26.76 -19.91 -7.07
CA VAL A 339 -28.10 -20.08 -7.65
C VAL A 339 -28.77 -18.72 -7.75
N ARG A 340 -29.64 -18.59 -8.76
CA ARG A 340 -30.42 -17.38 -8.94
C ARG A 340 -31.51 -17.32 -7.86
N ASP A 341 -31.65 -16.17 -7.23
CA ASP A 341 -32.68 -15.86 -6.23
C ASP A 341 -33.42 -14.59 -6.66
N GLY A 342 -34.52 -14.77 -7.38
CA GLY A 342 -35.21 -13.67 -8.07
C GLY A 342 -34.29 -12.97 -9.09
N LYS A 343 -33.94 -11.71 -8.82
CA LYS A 343 -33.01 -10.91 -9.64
C LYS A 343 -31.56 -11.01 -9.18
N ASP A 344 -31.34 -11.50 -7.96
CA ASP A 344 -30.05 -11.55 -7.30
C ASP A 344 -29.45 -12.96 -7.38
N TRP A 345 -28.25 -13.10 -6.82
CA TRP A 345 -27.52 -14.35 -6.75
C TRP A 345 -27.20 -14.67 -5.31
N ARG A 346 -27.38 -15.93 -4.92
CA ARG A 346 -27.00 -16.42 -3.61
C ARG A 346 -26.07 -17.62 -3.72
N PRO A 347 -25.29 -17.94 -2.68
CA PRO A 347 -24.56 -19.20 -2.60
C PRO A 347 -25.49 -20.41 -2.79
N ALA A 348 -25.00 -21.40 -3.51
CA ALA A 348 -25.66 -22.71 -3.59
C ALA A 348 -25.49 -23.47 -2.26
N ASP A 349 -26.31 -24.49 -2.04
CA ASP A 349 -26.36 -25.22 -0.75
C ASP A 349 -25.04 -25.92 -0.40
N ASN A 350 -24.24 -26.28 -1.41
CA ASN A 350 -22.93 -26.90 -1.25
C ASN A 350 -21.77 -25.89 -1.06
N PHE A 351 -22.04 -24.58 -1.10
CA PHE A 351 -21.03 -23.52 -1.00
C PHE A 351 -20.14 -23.68 0.24
N LYS A 352 -20.73 -23.96 1.41
CA LYS A 352 -19.98 -24.12 2.67
C LYS A 352 -18.91 -25.19 2.58
N LYS A 353 -19.20 -26.31 1.91
CA LYS A 353 -18.25 -27.40 1.70
C LYS A 353 -17.13 -26.99 0.74
N GLN A 354 -17.48 -26.30 -0.35
CA GLN A 354 -16.51 -25.78 -1.33
C GLN A 354 -15.55 -24.76 -0.69
N PHE A 355 -16.10 -23.82 0.08
CA PHE A 355 -15.33 -22.79 0.78
C PHE A 355 -14.41 -23.40 1.86
N ALA A 356 -14.92 -24.32 2.68
CA ALA A 356 -14.10 -25.01 3.67
C ALA A 356 -12.95 -25.80 3.01
N ALA A 357 -13.21 -26.48 1.88
CA ALA A 357 -12.17 -27.20 1.15
C ALA A 357 -11.08 -26.25 0.63
N ALA A 358 -11.46 -25.15 -0.02
CA ALA A 358 -10.51 -24.13 -0.51
C ALA A 358 -9.70 -23.51 0.63
N LEU A 359 -10.35 -23.24 1.77
CA LEU A 359 -9.71 -22.68 2.97
C LEU A 359 -8.67 -23.64 3.56
N VAL A 360 -9.02 -24.92 3.74
CA VAL A 360 -8.09 -25.94 4.25
C VAL A 360 -6.88 -26.10 3.34
N GLN A 361 -7.10 -26.17 2.02
CA GLN A 361 -6.00 -26.25 1.06
C GLN A 361 -5.06 -25.04 1.15
N SER A 362 -5.63 -23.84 1.27
CA SER A 362 -4.85 -22.60 1.36
C SER A 362 -4.06 -22.52 2.67
N ARG A 363 -4.65 -22.90 3.80
CA ARG A 363 -3.94 -23.03 5.09
C ARG A 363 -2.78 -24.01 4.99
N LEU A 364 -2.99 -25.18 4.38
CA LEU A 364 -1.95 -26.20 4.21
C LEU A 364 -0.77 -25.68 3.39
N MET A 365 -1.02 -24.87 2.35
CA MET A 365 0.04 -24.26 1.55
C MET A 365 0.91 -23.31 2.39
N VAL A 366 0.27 -22.39 3.14
CA VAL A 366 0.97 -21.47 4.04
C VAL A 366 1.72 -22.22 5.15
N MET A 367 1.11 -23.24 5.75
CA MET A 367 1.73 -24.01 6.84
C MET A 367 2.96 -24.80 6.38
N LYS A 368 2.99 -25.28 5.14
CA LYS A 368 4.13 -25.99 4.57
C LYS A 368 5.27 -25.06 4.14
N GLY A 369 5.10 -23.74 4.27
CA GLY A 369 6.08 -22.75 3.79
C GLY A 369 6.24 -22.78 2.26
N LEU A 370 5.27 -23.34 1.55
CA LEU A 370 5.29 -23.43 0.10
C LEU A 370 4.71 -22.13 -0.46
N SER A 371 5.57 -21.16 -0.80
CA SER A 371 5.22 -20.29 -1.92
C SER A 371 5.14 -21.19 -3.17
N ARG A 372 4.05 -21.11 -3.91
CA ARG A 372 3.65 -22.15 -4.89
C ARG A 372 4.49 -22.17 -6.18
N GLU A 373 5.70 -21.61 -6.18
CA GLU A 373 6.66 -21.72 -7.30
C GLU A 373 7.22 -23.14 -7.47
N GLN A 374 7.11 -24.00 -6.45
CA GLN A 374 7.61 -25.38 -6.53
C GLN A 374 6.65 -26.39 -7.19
N VAL A 375 5.43 -25.99 -7.59
CA VAL A 375 4.43 -26.96 -8.11
C VAL A 375 4.30 -26.93 -9.63
N SER A 376 4.85 -25.94 -10.35
CA SER A 376 4.82 -25.90 -11.83
C SER A 376 6.11 -26.40 -12.51
N GLY A 377 7.04 -27.00 -11.76
CA GLY A 377 8.29 -27.56 -12.31
C GLY A 377 8.30 -29.07 -12.52
N ASN A 378 7.17 -29.75 -12.33
CA ASN A 378 7.03 -31.19 -12.54
C ASN A 378 5.73 -31.48 -13.30
N GLU A 379 5.63 -31.00 -14.54
CA GLU A 379 4.91 -31.69 -15.62
C GLU A 379 5.76 -31.65 -16.89
#